data_AF-J3FI23-F1
#
_entry.id   AF-J3FI23-F1
#
_cell.length_a   1.000
_cell.length_b   1.000
_cell.length_c   1.000
_cell.angle_alpha   90.00
_cell.angle_beta   90.00
_cell.angle_gamma   90.00
#
_symmetry.space_group_name_H-M   'P 1'
#
loop_
_entity.id
_entity.type
_entity.pdbx_description
1 polymer ?
#
loop_
_entity_poly.entity_id
_entity_poly.type
_entity_poly.pdbx_seq_one_letter_code
_entity_poly.pdbx_strand_id
1 'polypeptide(L)'
;MTPSDLNAMDEDISVQAADWCMRLHDDDCPPAVRQDFQRWIEVDPRHAFEYAKMLEIWDLSGQLPDEPETAKKLLTAHGVAPERKREI
;
A
#
# COMPACT_ATOMS: atom_id res chain seq x y z
N MET A 1 27.54 -1.28 3.42
CA MET A 1 26.16 -0.85 3.14
C MET A 1 25.72 -0.01 4.32
N THR A 2 25.50 1.28 4.11
CA THR A 2 25.07 2.17 5.19
C THR A 2 23.56 2.03 5.39
N PRO A 3 23.01 2.34 6.57
CA PRO A 3 21.56 2.30 6.80
C PRO A 3 20.77 3.18 5.80
N SER A 4 21.39 4.22 5.24
CA SER A 4 20.78 5.09 4.23
C SER A 4 20.55 4.41 2.88
N ASP A 5 21.47 3.52 2.46
CA ASP A 5 21.34 2.79 1.19
C ASP A 5 20.18 1.78 1.22
N LEU A 6 19.97 1.15 2.38
CA LEU A 6 18.88 0.20 2.58
C LEU A 6 17.51 0.91 2.57
N ASN A 7 17.43 2.12 3.13
CA ASN A 7 16.21 2.91 3.13
C ASN A 7 15.84 3.40 1.71
N ALA A 8 16.83 3.81 0.91
CA ALA A 8 16.60 4.17 -0.49
C ALA A 8 16.09 2.98 -1.29
N MET A 9 16.68 1.79 -1.10
CA MET A 9 16.20 0.56 -1.74
C MET A 9 14.78 0.18 -1.32
N ASP A 10 14.41 0.38 -0.05
CA ASP A 10 13.05 0.13 0.45
C ASP A 10 12.03 1.10 -0.17
N GLU A 11 12.42 2.37 -0.34
CA GLU A 11 11.62 3.38 -1.05
C GLU A 11 11.44 3.00 -2.53
N ASP A 12 12.51 2.59 -3.21
CA ASP A 12 12.44 2.10 -4.60
C ASP A 12 11.49 0.88 -4.74
N ILE A 13 11.52 -0.05 -3.77
CA ILE A 13 10.61 -1.20 -3.76
C ILE A 13 9.17 -0.76 -3.48
N SER A 14 8.98 0.20 -2.56
CA SER A 14 7.66 0.76 -2.23
C SER A 14 7.00 1.43 -3.43
N VAL A 15 7.76 2.20 -4.22
CA VAL A 15 7.26 2.83 -5.45
C VAL A 15 6.88 1.77 -6.48
N GLN A 16 7.71 0.72 -6.66
CA GLN A 16 7.39 -0.39 -7.56
C GLN A 16 6.13 -1.16 -7.11
N ALA A 17 5.97 -1.39 -5.81
CA ALA A 17 4.79 -2.03 -5.24
C ALA A 17 3.51 -1.24 -5.53
N ALA A 18 3.56 0.09 -5.42
CA ALA A 18 2.43 0.97 -5.74
C ALA A 18 2.08 0.93 -7.23
N ASP A 19 3.08 0.95 -8.12
CA ASP A 19 2.89 0.81 -9.57
C ASP A 19 2.24 -0.54 -9.94
N TRP A 20 2.69 -1.64 -9.33
CA TRP A 20 2.03 -2.94 -9.50
C TRP A 20 0.60 -2.96 -8.98
N CYS A 21 0.33 -2.31 -7.85
CA CYS A 21 -1.01 -2.20 -7.29
C CYS A 21 -1.97 -1.52 -8.28
N MET A 22 -1.56 -0.43 -8.90
CA MET A 22 -2.36 0.27 -9.91
C MET A 22 -2.62 -0.60 -11.15
N ARG A 23 -1.58 -1.28 -11.67
CA ARG A 23 -1.69 -2.10 -12.89
C ARG A 23 -2.53 -3.37 -12.70
N LEU A 24 -2.50 -3.98 -11.52
CA LEU A 24 -3.21 -5.24 -11.24
C LEU A 24 -4.69 -5.05 -10.91
N HIS A 25 -5.06 -3.85 -10.42
CA HIS A 25 -6.45 -3.48 -10.14
C HIS A 25 -7.16 -2.84 -11.33
N ASP A 26 -6.48 -2.67 -12.47
CA ASP A 26 -7.12 -2.30 -13.72
C ASP A 26 -7.97 -3.46 -14.26
N ASP A 27 -9.22 -3.18 -14.66
CA ASP A 27 -10.16 -4.18 -15.15
C ASP A 27 -9.68 -4.89 -16.44
N ASP A 28 -8.84 -4.24 -17.25
CA ASP A 28 -8.29 -4.79 -18.50
C ASP A 28 -6.87 -5.36 -18.31
N CYS A 29 -6.46 -5.67 -17.08
CA CYS A 29 -5.11 -6.14 -16.79
C CYS A 29 -4.77 -7.46 -17.54
N PRO A 30 -3.83 -7.44 -18.51
CA PRO A 30 -3.54 -8.60 -19.32
C PRO A 30 -2.74 -9.66 -18.54
N PRO A 31 -2.84 -10.95 -18.93
CA PRO A 31 -2.16 -12.03 -18.23
C PRO A 31 -0.63 -11.90 -18.22
N ALA A 32 -0.05 -11.21 -19.20
CA ALA A 32 1.39 -10.93 -19.25
C ALA A 32 1.85 -10.08 -18.05
N VAL A 33 1.07 -9.06 -17.67
CA VAL A 33 1.36 -8.18 -16.52
C VAL A 33 1.37 -8.99 -15.22
N ARG A 34 0.46 -9.97 -15.07
CA ARG A 34 0.46 -10.88 -13.91
C ARG A 34 1.71 -11.76 -13.87
N GLN A 35 2.23 -12.20 -15.01
CA GLN A 35 3.48 -12.98 -15.08
C GLN A 35 4.72 -12.12 -14.81
N ASP A 36 4.74 -10.87 -15.24
CA ASP A 36 5.80 -9.92 -14.87
C ASP A 36 5.78 -9.64 -13.37
N PHE A 37 4.59 -9.46 -12.78
CA PHE A 37 4.43 -9.31 -11.33
C PHE A 37 4.94 -10.54 -10.56
N GLN A 38 4.59 -11.75 -11.00
CA GLN A 38 5.11 -12.98 -10.37
C GLN A 38 6.63 -13.02 -10.37
N ARG A 39 7.27 -12.71 -11.52
CA ARG A 39 8.73 -12.62 -11.61
C ARG A 39 9.29 -11.56 -10.67
N TRP A 40 8.64 -10.41 -10.56
CA TRP A 40 9.06 -9.36 -9.63
C TRP A 40 9.01 -9.84 -8.17
N ILE A 41 7.94 -10.50 -7.74
CA ILE A 41 7.82 -11.06 -6.38
C ILE A 41 8.87 -12.14 -6.10
N GLU A 42 9.22 -12.96 -7.08
CA GLU A 42 10.20 -14.04 -6.92
C GLU A 42 11.65 -13.54 -6.78
N VAL A 43 11.95 -12.32 -7.24
CA VAL A 43 13.30 -11.74 -7.17
C VAL A 43 13.74 -11.44 -5.74
N ASP A 44 12.83 -10.94 -4.90
CA ASP A 44 13.14 -10.58 -3.52
C ASP A 44 11.90 -10.72 -2.61
N PRO A 45 11.98 -11.44 -1.47
CA PRO A 45 10.85 -11.57 -0.55
C PRO A 45 10.34 -10.23 0.00
N ARG A 46 11.17 -9.16 0.02
CA ARG A 46 10.74 -7.81 0.41
C ARG A 46 9.70 -7.22 -0.53
N HIS A 47 9.74 -7.58 -1.81
CA HIS A 47 8.74 -7.14 -2.80
C HIS A 47 7.33 -7.57 -2.40
N ALA A 48 7.16 -8.81 -1.92
CA ALA A 48 5.89 -9.30 -1.42
C ALA A 48 5.41 -8.53 -0.19
N PHE A 49 6.34 -8.16 0.70
CA PHE A 49 6.01 -7.42 1.91
C PHE A 49 5.55 -5.99 1.59
N GLU A 50 6.28 -5.25 0.74
CA GLU A 50 5.87 -3.89 0.35
C GLU A 50 4.58 -3.90 -0.47
N TYR A 51 4.40 -4.88 -1.35
CA TYR A 51 3.15 -5.04 -2.09
C TYR A 51 1.96 -5.31 -1.17
N ALA A 52 2.12 -6.12 -0.12
CA ALA A 52 1.07 -6.35 0.87
C ALA A 52 0.64 -5.06 1.59
N LYS A 53 1.57 -4.15 1.90
CA LYS A 53 1.24 -2.84 2.48
C LYS A 53 0.42 -1.99 1.51
N MET A 54 0.81 -1.95 0.24
CA MET A 54 0.08 -1.19 -0.79
C MET A 54 -1.34 -1.77 -1.00
N LEU A 55 -1.47 -3.10 -0.96
CA LEU A 55 -2.76 -3.79 -0.98
C LEU A 55 -3.66 -3.43 0.20
N GLU A 56 -3.11 -3.34 1.41
CA GLU A 56 -3.87 -2.93 2.59
C GLU A 56 -4.44 -1.51 2.43
N ILE A 57 -3.62 -0.57 1.94
CA ILE A 57 -4.07 0.80 1.64
C ILE A 57 -5.17 0.78 0.57
N TRP A 58 -5.00 -0.02 -0.48
CA TRP A 58 -5.97 -0.13 -1.56
C TRP A 58 -7.31 -0.71 -1.07
N ASP A 59 -7.29 -1.80 -0.30
CA ASP A 59 -8.50 -2.41 0.26
C ASP A 59 -9.26 -1.43 1.16
N LEU A 60 -8.54 -0.73 2.05
CA LEU A 60 -9.11 0.32 2.89
C LEU A 60 -9.75 1.43 2.06
N SER A 61 -9.16 1.80 0.92
CA SER A 61 -9.74 2.81 0.03
C SER A 61 -11.03 2.33 -0.64
N GLY A 62 -11.13 1.04 -0.96
CA GLY A 62 -12.34 0.43 -1.55
C GLY A 62 -13.52 0.32 -0.57
N GLN A 63 -13.27 0.41 0.74
CA GLN A 63 -14.31 0.44 1.77
C GLN A 63 -14.91 1.83 1.99
N LEU A 64 -14.40 2.87 1.30
CA LEU A 64 -14.92 4.21 1.43
C LEU A 64 -16.31 4.33 0.78
N PRO A 65 -17.25 5.04 1.43
CA PRO A 65 -18.55 5.32 0.83
C PRO A 65 -18.38 6.23 -0.40
N ASP A 66 -19.25 6.04 -1.39
CA ASP A 66 -19.27 6.81 -2.65
C ASP A 66 -19.52 8.31 -2.40
N GLU A 67 -20.17 8.65 -1.28
CA GLU A 67 -20.37 10.03 -0.85
C GLU A 67 -19.06 10.66 -0.32
N PRO A 68 -18.50 11.65 -1.03
CA PRO A 68 -17.16 12.19 -0.74
C PRO A 68 -17.09 12.89 0.64
N GLU A 69 -18.18 13.51 1.09
CA GLU A 69 -18.24 14.17 2.40
C GLU A 69 -18.21 13.16 3.55
N THR A 70 -18.85 12.00 3.37
CA THR A 70 -18.84 10.90 4.34
C THR A 70 -17.47 10.23 4.36
N ALA A 71 -16.87 9.96 3.19
CA ALA A 71 -15.52 9.40 3.08
C ALA A 71 -14.47 10.31 3.74
N LYS A 72 -14.53 11.62 3.47
CA LYS A 72 -13.63 12.61 4.08
C LYS A 72 -13.75 12.64 5.61
N LYS A 73 -14.97 12.55 6.14
CA LYS A 73 -15.21 12.50 7.59
C LYS A 73 -14.59 11.25 8.23
N LEU A 74 -14.70 10.09 7.59
CA LEU A 74 -14.13 8.82 8.10
C LEU A 74 -12.60 8.81 8.08
N LEU A 75 -11.98 9.30 7.01
CA LEU A 75 -10.53 9.43 6.89
C LEU A 75 -9.95 10.36 7.96
N THR A 76 -10.65 11.46 8.26
CA THR A 76 -10.20 12.44 9.26
C THR A 76 -10.46 11.96 10.70
N ALA A 77 -11.49 11.14 10.91
CA ALA A 77 -11.84 10.61 12.24
C ALA A 77 -10.86 9.56 12.76
N HIS A 78 -10.25 8.75 11.89
CA HIS A 78 -9.22 7.77 12.27
C HIS A 78 -7.85 8.38 12.65
N GLY A 79 -7.64 9.67 12.36
CA GLY A 79 -6.41 10.40 12.70
C GLY A 79 -6.39 11.05 14.09
N VAL A 80 -7.49 11.00 14.85
CA VAL A 80 -7.55 11.54 16.22
C VAL A 80 -7.50 10.38 17.22
N ALA A 81 -6.30 9.91 17.53
CA ALA A 81 -6.10 9.03 18.67
C ALA A 81 -6.57 9.76 19.94
N PRO A 82 -7.51 9.21 20.73
CA PRO A 82 -7.80 9.78 22.05
C PRO A 82 -6.59 9.51 22.93
N GLU A 83 -5.94 10.57 23.41
CA GLU A 83 -4.88 10.48 24.41
C GLU A 83 -5.40 9.66 25.60
N ARG A 84 -4.87 8.45 25.80
CA ARG A 84 -5.12 7.68 27.01
C ARG A 84 -4.51 8.44 28.19
N LYS A 85 -5.33 9.21 28.90
CA LYS A 85 -5.04 9.64 30.26
C LYS A 85 -4.76 8.39 31.09
N ARG A 86 -3.48 8.16 31.39
CA ARG A 86 -3.05 7.29 32.48
C ARG A 86 -3.33 8.06 33.77
N GLU A 87 -4.51 7.84 34.34
CA GLU A 87 -4.84 8.31 35.68
C GLU A 87 -4.15 7.36 36.68
N ILE A 88 -3.35 7.95 37.58
CA ILE A 88 -2.69 7.31 38.74
C ILE A 88 -3.36 7.90 39.97
#